data_AF-A0A2K6F5K0-F1
#
_entry.id   AF-A0A2K6F5K0-F1
#
_cell.length_a   1.000
_cell.length_b   1.000
_cell.length_c   1.000
_cell.angle_alpha   90.00
_cell.angle_beta   90.00
_cell.angle_gamma   90.00
#
_symmetry.space_group_name_H-M   'P 1'
#
loop_
_entity.id
_entity.type
_entity.pdbx_description
1 polymer ?
#
loop_
_entity_poly.entity_id
_entity_poly.type
_entity_poly.pdbx_seq_one_letter_code
_entity_poly.pdbx_strand_id
1 'polypeptide(L)'
;LSCILRLTLLLGANAAGNFKLKPIALYRTKERGQPSLQDYHVFFKNVAGHYISPFHDIPLKVDSKEENGIPTKKARNDEYENLFNMVVEIATKEPLNPIKQDVKNGKLRYTANIFPHKDYIWNYGSKVLSRGEVIHVKILGVLSLIDEGETDWKLIAINANDPEASKFHDIGDVKKFKPGYLEATLNWFRVYKVPEGKPENQFAFNGEFKNKAFALEVIKSTHECWKALLMKKCSAGAINCTNVQVCDSPFHCTQDEARSLVESVSFSLNEESNEEEQA
;
A
#
# COMPACT_ATOMS: atom_id res chain seq x y z
N LEU A 1 -13.67 4.27 -3.89
CA LEU A 1 -13.32 2.92 -4.41
C LEU A 1 -12.11 3.05 -5.31
N SER A 2 -11.39 1.95 -5.53
CA SER A 2 -10.05 1.92 -6.15
C SER A 2 -8.94 2.47 -5.26
N CYS A 3 -7.77 1.86 -5.38
CA CYS A 3 -6.49 2.38 -4.90
C CYS A 3 -5.55 2.39 -6.10
N ILE A 4 -4.75 3.43 -6.30
CA ILE A 4 -3.54 3.21 -7.10
C ILE A 4 -2.67 2.28 -6.27
N LEU A 5 -2.58 1.02 -6.66
CA LEU A 5 -1.38 0.26 -6.38
C LEU A 5 -0.38 0.52 -7.50
N ARG A 6 0.83 0.93 -7.13
CA ARG A 6 1.98 0.12 -7.51
C ARG A 6 2.03 -1.01 -6.48
N LEU A 7 2.10 -2.25 -6.95
CA LEU A 7 1.61 -3.39 -6.18
C LEU A 7 2.64 -3.89 -5.14
N THR A 8 2.47 -3.47 -3.89
CA THR A 8 3.43 -3.60 -2.77
C THR A 8 2.66 -4.04 -1.48
N LEU A 9 2.95 -5.19 -0.82
CA LEU A 9 1.96 -6.06 -0.09
C LEU A 9 2.04 -6.20 1.50
N LEU A 10 2.34 -7.29 2.29
CA LEU A 10 2.86 -8.69 2.11
C LEU A 10 2.52 -9.79 3.19
N LEU A 11 3.18 -9.89 4.36
CA LEU A 11 3.11 -11.06 5.28
C LEU A 11 3.55 -10.67 6.72
N GLY A 12 3.08 -11.17 7.87
CA GLY A 12 2.08 -12.19 8.21
C GLY A 12 1.99 -12.49 9.73
N ALA A 13 0.86 -13.06 10.17
CA ALA A 13 0.64 -13.91 11.36
C ALA A 13 0.67 -13.40 12.85
N ASN A 14 -0.41 -13.78 13.56
CA ASN A 14 -0.51 -14.33 14.95
C ASN A 14 -0.38 -13.52 16.27
N ALA A 15 -1.50 -13.53 17.03
CA ALA A 15 -1.67 -13.87 18.48
C ALA A 15 -1.04 -12.99 19.61
N ALA A 16 -1.65 -12.78 20.79
CA ALA A 16 -3.04 -12.97 21.26
C ALA A 16 -3.27 -12.19 22.59
N GLY A 17 -4.52 -11.92 22.99
CA GLY A 17 -4.87 -11.37 24.32
C GLY A 17 -6.12 -10.48 24.33
N ASN A 18 -7.08 -10.75 25.23
CA ASN A 18 -8.45 -10.23 25.13
C ASN A 18 -8.81 -9.25 26.28
N PHE A 19 -9.16 -8.00 25.96
CA PHE A 19 -9.92 -7.09 26.84
C PHE A 19 -10.69 -6.05 26.03
N LYS A 20 -11.85 -5.60 26.54
CA LYS A 20 -12.74 -4.63 25.85
C LYS A 20 -12.11 -3.22 25.80
N LEU A 21 -11.45 -2.91 24.69
CA LEU A 21 -10.95 -1.58 24.36
C LEU A 21 -11.51 -1.12 23.01
N LYS A 22 -11.38 0.18 22.72
CA LYS A 22 -11.52 0.70 21.34
C LYS A 22 -10.59 -0.14 20.43
N PRO A 23 -10.98 -0.49 19.19
CA PRO A 23 -10.18 -1.36 18.33
C PRO A 23 -8.76 -0.80 18.24
N ILE A 24 -7.81 -1.54 18.83
CA ILE A 24 -6.41 -1.12 18.87
C ILE A 24 -5.93 -1.16 17.42
N ALA A 25 -5.48 -0.02 16.91
CA ALA A 25 -4.84 0.03 15.61
C ALA A 25 -3.68 -0.96 15.62
N LEU A 26 -3.80 -2.01 14.80
CA LEU A 26 -2.86 -3.14 14.76
C LEU A 26 -1.43 -2.68 14.47
N TYR A 27 -1.35 -1.55 13.76
CA TYR A 27 -0.15 -0.81 13.46
C TYR A 27 -0.28 0.64 13.94
N ARG A 28 0.85 1.22 14.35
CA ARG A 28 0.99 2.63 14.71
C ARG A 28 2.09 3.25 13.87
N THR A 29 1.96 4.54 13.57
CA THR A 29 2.96 5.30 12.83
C THR A 29 3.99 5.94 13.77
N LYS A 30 5.20 6.19 13.26
CA LYS A 30 6.19 7.06 13.89
C LYS A 30 6.81 7.97 12.83
N GLU A 31 6.55 9.27 12.97
CA GLU A 31 7.02 10.31 12.05
C GLU A 31 8.47 10.72 12.35
N ARG A 32 9.21 11.04 11.28
CA ARG A 32 10.58 11.55 11.23
C ARG A 32 10.68 12.64 10.16
N GLY A 33 11.64 13.55 10.31
CA GLY A 33 11.82 14.73 9.48
C GLY A 33 10.71 15.78 9.60
N GLN A 34 10.74 16.82 8.77
CA GLN A 34 9.78 17.93 8.83
C GLN A 34 8.64 17.76 7.81
N PRO A 35 7.36 17.83 8.21
CA PRO A 35 6.24 17.73 7.28
C PRO A 35 6.33 18.73 6.11
N SER A 36 6.28 18.22 4.88
CA SER A 36 6.46 18.97 3.62
C SER A 36 7.90 19.29 3.22
N LEU A 37 8.89 18.65 3.84
CA LEU A 37 10.27 18.55 3.33
C LEU A 37 10.58 17.11 2.85
N GLN A 38 11.75 16.92 2.22
CA GLN A 38 12.18 15.65 1.60
C GLN A 38 12.71 14.62 2.61
N ASP A 39 13.04 15.08 3.83
CA ASP A 39 13.44 14.27 4.98
C ASP A 39 12.25 13.62 5.71
N TYR A 40 11.02 13.88 5.27
CA TYR A 40 9.82 13.41 5.95
C TYR A 40 9.50 11.94 5.67
N HIS A 41 9.52 11.12 6.72
CA HIS A 41 9.25 9.67 6.66
C HIS A 41 8.24 9.26 7.73
N VAL A 42 7.36 8.30 7.40
CA VAL A 42 6.47 7.64 8.37
C VAL A 42 6.81 6.16 8.47
N PHE A 43 7.47 5.79 9.56
CA PHE A 43 7.78 4.41 9.89
C PHE A 43 6.62 3.73 10.59
N PHE A 44 6.58 2.40 10.54
CA PHE A 44 5.51 1.59 11.12
C PHE A 44 6.00 0.84 12.36
N LYS A 45 5.08 0.65 13.31
CA LYS A 45 5.23 -0.18 14.49
C LYS A 45 4.03 -1.12 14.61
N ASN A 46 4.25 -2.36 15.05
CA ASN A 46 3.17 -3.27 15.42
C ASN A 46 2.63 -2.98 16.85
N VAL A 47 1.67 -3.79 17.32
CA VAL A 47 1.04 -3.64 18.64
C VAL A 47 2.02 -3.65 19.83
N ALA A 48 3.19 -4.31 19.70
CA ALA A 48 4.22 -4.34 20.74
C ALA A 48 5.12 -3.08 20.75
N GLY A 49 4.90 -2.14 19.82
CA GLY A 49 5.76 -0.96 19.65
C GLY A 49 7.08 -1.24 18.91
N HIS A 50 7.29 -2.49 18.49
CA HIS A 50 8.39 -2.93 17.63
C HIS A 50 8.28 -2.32 16.23
N TYR A 51 9.38 -1.83 15.66
CA TYR A 51 9.43 -1.30 14.29
C TYR A 51 9.29 -2.41 13.26
N ILE A 52 8.63 -2.13 12.14
CA ILE A 52 8.38 -3.09 11.06
C ILE A 52 8.45 -2.41 9.69
N SER A 53 8.69 -3.19 8.63
CA SER A 53 8.46 -2.75 7.25
C SER A 53 6.98 -2.87 6.89
N PRO A 54 6.29 -1.80 6.44
CA PRO A 54 4.94 -1.90 5.90
C PRO A 54 4.92 -2.55 4.51
N PHE A 55 6.08 -2.68 3.86
CA PHE A 55 6.21 -3.54 2.68
C PHE A 55 6.16 -5.00 3.17
N HIS A 56 7.13 -5.43 3.99
CA HIS A 56 7.43 -6.86 4.18
C HIS A 56 6.75 -7.56 5.35
N ASP A 57 6.37 -6.83 6.41
CA ASP A 57 5.95 -7.40 7.71
C ASP A 57 4.42 -7.28 7.99
N ILE A 58 3.64 -6.68 7.07
CA ILE A 58 2.17 -6.53 7.21
C ILE A 58 1.42 -7.60 6.38
N PRO A 59 0.55 -8.45 6.97
CA PRO A 59 -0.11 -9.58 6.31
C PRO A 59 -0.88 -9.24 5.02
N LEU A 60 -0.76 -10.05 3.95
CA LEU A 60 -1.52 -9.83 2.70
C LEU A 60 -3.03 -9.97 2.90
N LYS A 61 -3.47 -11.16 3.31
CA LYS A 61 -4.85 -11.40 3.74
C LYS A 61 -4.99 -11.01 5.21
N VAL A 62 -6.17 -10.51 5.58
CA VAL A 62 -6.57 -10.37 6.98
C VAL A 62 -6.76 -11.77 7.56
N ASP A 63 -6.05 -12.09 8.64
CA ASP A 63 -6.05 -13.42 9.26
C ASP A 63 -7.45 -13.76 9.82
N SER A 64 -8.18 -14.67 9.17
CA SER A 64 -9.54 -15.06 9.55
C SER A 64 -9.57 -16.07 10.71
N LYS A 65 -8.85 -15.78 11.79
CA LYS A 65 -8.61 -16.75 12.88
C LYS A 65 -9.71 -16.76 13.95
N GLU A 66 -9.91 -17.95 14.49
CA GLU A 66 -10.98 -18.29 15.42
C GLU A 66 -10.65 -17.84 16.84
N GLU A 67 -11.69 -17.56 17.63
CA GLU A 67 -11.56 -17.30 19.05
C GLU A 67 -11.76 -18.61 19.83
N ASN A 68 -10.75 -19.01 20.61
CA ASN A 68 -10.79 -20.13 21.56
C ASN A 68 -11.12 -21.53 20.97
N GLY A 69 -10.81 -21.78 19.70
CA GLY A 69 -10.98 -23.10 19.07
C GLY A 69 -12.43 -23.58 18.92
N ILE A 70 -13.40 -22.68 19.12
CA ILE A 70 -14.78 -22.88 18.72
C ILE A 70 -14.95 -22.18 17.37
N PRO A 71 -15.33 -22.90 16.30
CA PRO A 71 -15.71 -22.25 15.05
C PRO A 71 -16.86 -21.29 15.33
N THR A 72 -16.55 -19.99 15.29
CA THR A 72 -17.57 -18.96 15.51
C THR A 72 -18.67 -19.20 14.47
N LYS A 73 -19.95 -19.27 14.88
CA LYS A 73 -21.09 -19.43 13.96
C LYS A 73 -21.30 -18.16 13.11
N LYS A 74 -20.33 -17.86 12.25
CA LYS A 74 -20.35 -16.81 11.24
C LYS A 74 -21.11 -17.34 10.03
N ALA A 75 -21.85 -16.46 9.36
CA ALA A 75 -22.64 -16.82 8.19
C ALA A 75 -21.74 -17.30 7.03
N ARG A 76 -22.30 -18.13 6.14
CA ARG A 76 -21.65 -18.61 4.91
C ARG A 76 -21.51 -17.47 3.88
N ASN A 77 -20.63 -16.51 4.15
CA ASN A 77 -20.43 -15.31 3.33
C ASN A 77 -18.93 -15.15 3.01
N ASP A 78 -18.55 -15.45 1.76
CA ASP A 78 -17.19 -15.30 1.17
C ASP A 78 -16.55 -13.91 1.34
N GLU A 79 -17.33 -12.92 1.77
CA GLU A 79 -16.94 -11.52 1.93
C GLU A 79 -15.82 -11.32 2.96
N TYR A 80 -15.77 -12.13 4.02
CA TYR A 80 -14.74 -12.02 5.06
C TYR A 80 -13.47 -12.84 4.76
N GLU A 81 -13.56 -13.91 3.95
CA GLU A 81 -12.39 -14.76 3.62
C GLU A 81 -11.44 -14.12 2.60
N ASN A 82 -11.84 -13.00 2.01
CA ASN A 82 -11.13 -12.30 0.94
C ASN A 82 -10.95 -10.80 1.22
N LEU A 83 -10.70 -10.48 2.49
CA LEU A 83 -10.19 -9.17 2.91
C LEU A 83 -8.66 -9.14 2.85
N PHE A 84 -8.12 -8.02 2.38
CA PHE A 84 -6.69 -7.77 2.24
C PHE A 84 -6.29 -6.54 3.05
N ASN A 85 -5.09 -6.52 3.64
CA ASN A 85 -4.52 -5.27 4.16
C ASN A 85 -4.01 -4.41 3.00
N MET A 86 -3.99 -3.09 3.22
CA MET A 86 -3.52 -2.13 2.23
C MET A 86 -2.86 -0.95 2.93
N VAL A 87 -1.69 -0.57 2.41
CA VAL A 87 -0.91 0.63 2.79
C VAL A 87 -0.70 1.46 1.54
N VAL A 88 -0.55 2.78 1.69
CA VAL A 88 -0.49 3.76 0.60
C VAL A 88 0.89 4.43 0.57
N GLU A 89 1.50 4.52 -0.60
CA GLU A 89 2.72 5.34 -0.87
C GLU A 89 3.97 4.99 -0.02
N ILE A 90 4.42 3.72 -0.06
CA ILE A 90 5.61 3.24 0.68
C ILE A 90 6.91 3.23 -0.15
N ALA A 91 8.03 3.59 0.49
CA ALA A 91 9.35 3.74 -0.11
C ALA A 91 10.05 2.38 -0.32
N THR A 92 9.80 1.75 -1.47
CA THR A 92 10.32 0.40 -1.81
C THR A 92 11.84 0.26 -1.82
N LYS A 93 12.58 1.37 -1.83
CA LYS A 93 14.06 1.41 -1.92
C LYS A 93 14.76 1.73 -0.59
N GLU A 94 14.01 2.05 0.46
CA GLU A 94 14.56 2.53 1.74
C GLU A 94 14.41 1.48 2.86
N PRO A 95 15.33 1.43 3.84
CA PRO A 95 15.23 0.49 4.96
C PRO A 95 13.93 0.64 5.74
N LEU A 96 13.28 -0.48 6.06
CA LEU A 96 11.96 -0.52 6.70
C LEU A 96 10.84 0.18 5.91
N ASN A 97 11.07 0.51 4.64
CA ASN A 97 10.12 0.97 3.63
C ASN A 97 9.04 1.98 4.12
N PRO A 98 9.41 3.09 4.80
CA PRO A 98 8.46 4.06 5.34
C PRO A 98 7.56 4.69 4.26
N ILE A 99 6.47 5.34 4.65
CA ILE A 99 5.78 6.27 3.73
C ILE A 99 6.63 7.52 3.57
N LYS A 100 6.86 7.91 2.31
CA LYS A 100 7.62 9.09 1.90
C LYS A 100 6.99 9.66 0.62
N GLN A 101 6.98 10.98 0.48
CA GLN A 101 6.45 11.61 -0.74
C GLN A 101 7.46 11.45 -1.89
N ASP A 102 6.96 11.13 -3.09
CA ASP A 102 7.79 10.99 -4.30
C ASP A 102 8.53 12.30 -4.62
N VAL A 103 9.80 12.20 -5.01
CA VAL A 103 10.67 13.34 -5.34
C VAL A 103 11.03 13.28 -6.82
N LYS A 104 10.63 14.30 -7.56
CA LYS A 104 10.93 14.43 -8.99
C LYS A 104 11.73 15.71 -9.23
N ASN A 105 12.88 15.58 -9.87
CA ASN A 105 13.79 16.69 -10.20
C ASN A 105 14.15 17.57 -8.97
N GLY A 106 14.47 16.93 -7.84
CA GLY A 106 14.84 17.61 -6.59
C GLY A 106 13.71 18.35 -5.88
N LYS A 107 12.44 18.11 -6.25
CA LYS A 107 11.26 18.72 -5.63
C LYS A 107 10.23 17.65 -5.27
N LEU A 108 9.48 17.90 -4.20
CA LEU A 108 8.32 17.09 -3.83
C LEU A 108 7.32 17.07 -4.99
N ARG A 109 6.90 15.86 -5.40
CA ARG A 109 5.99 15.66 -6.51
C ARG A 109 4.54 15.85 -6.05
N TYR A 110 3.78 16.54 -6.88
CA TYR A 110 2.33 16.67 -6.77
C TYR A 110 1.70 16.27 -8.09
N THR A 111 0.55 15.61 -8.05
CA THR A 111 -0.17 15.20 -9.26
C THR A 111 -0.91 16.39 -9.85
N ALA A 112 -0.90 16.51 -11.19
CA ALA A 112 -1.60 17.59 -11.88
C ALA A 112 -3.12 17.46 -11.76
N ASN A 113 -3.82 18.59 -11.67
CA ASN A 113 -5.28 18.64 -11.71
C ASN A 113 -5.78 18.39 -13.15
N ILE A 114 -6.47 17.27 -13.35
CA ILE A 114 -7.01 16.85 -14.65
C ILE A 114 -8.50 17.17 -14.71
N PHE A 115 -8.88 18.34 -15.26
CA PHE A 115 -10.27 18.80 -15.33
C PHE A 115 -11.22 17.70 -15.87
N PRO A 116 -12.39 17.45 -15.23
CA PRO A 116 -13.03 18.22 -14.14
C PRO A 116 -12.52 17.88 -12.73
N HIS A 117 -11.46 17.09 -12.61
CA HIS A 117 -10.98 16.55 -11.35
C HIS A 117 -9.86 17.38 -10.70
N LYS A 118 -9.82 17.32 -9.37
CA LYS A 118 -8.73 17.82 -8.54
C LYS A 118 -7.99 16.63 -7.91
N ASP A 119 -6.66 16.72 -7.86
CA ASP A 119 -5.76 15.72 -7.27
C ASP A 119 -6.06 14.26 -7.75
N TYR A 120 -5.98 13.28 -6.84
CA TYR A 120 -6.42 11.90 -7.08
C TYR A 120 -7.95 11.75 -6.90
N ILE A 121 -8.61 11.01 -7.79
CA ILE A 121 -10.08 10.89 -7.82
C ILE A 121 -10.67 9.76 -6.96
N TRP A 122 -9.84 9.08 -6.16
CA TRP A 122 -10.24 7.92 -5.38
C TRP A 122 -10.07 8.17 -3.89
N ASN A 123 -11.16 7.94 -3.15
CA ASN A 123 -11.17 7.84 -1.70
C ASN A 123 -11.49 6.40 -1.27
N TYR A 124 -10.99 6.03 -0.09
CA TYR A 124 -11.10 4.69 0.49
C TYR A 124 -12.46 4.47 1.19
N GLY A 125 -13.53 4.80 0.48
CA GLY A 125 -14.90 4.87 0.99
C GLY A 125 -15.35 6.31 1.24
N SER A 126 -16.35 6.48 2.10
CA SER A 126 -16.90 7.78 2.52
C SER A 126 -16.03 8.54 3.54
N LYS A 127 -14.93 7.96 4.01
CA LYS A 127 -14.03 8.50 5.04
C LYS A 127 -12.67 8.87 4.43
N VAL A 128 -12.16 10.06 4.76
CA VAL A 128 -10.73 10.40 4.56
C VAL A 128 -9.90 9.62 5.57
N LEU A 129 -8.87 8.91 5.10
CA LEU A 129 -7.96 8.15 5.96
C LEU A 129 -6.76 8.99 6.39
N SER A 130 -6.16 8.63 7.52
CA SER A 130 -4.88 9.19 7.94
C SER A 130 -3.72 8.56 7.17
N ARG A 131 -2.63 9.33 6.95
CA ARG A 131 -1.39 8.80 6.38
C ARG A 131 -0.84 7.69 7.27
N GLY A 132 -0.62 6.50 6.68
CA GLY A 132 -0.21 5.29 7.40
C GLY A 132 -1.33 4.56 8.16
N GLU A 133 -2.60 4.91 7.94
CA GLU A 133 -3.74 4.08 8.35
C GLU A 133 -3.79 2.82 7.48
N VAL A 134 -3.44 1.67 8.06
CA VAL A 134 -3.56 0.36 7.41
C VAL A 134 -5.03 -0.06 7.40
N ILE A 135 -5.60 -0.31 6.22
CA ILE A 135 -7.03 -0.66 6.10
C ILE A 135 -7.27 -2.02 5.44
N HIS A 136 -8.39 -2.63 5.83
CA HIS A 136 -8.91 -3.85 5.22
C HIS A 136 -9.74 -3.51 3.97
N VAL A 137 -9.50 -4.18 2.85
CA VAL A 137 -10.23 -3.96 1.59
C VAL A 137 -10.80 -5.25 0.97
N LYS A 138 -11.99 -5.13 0.38
CA LYS A 138 -12.56 -6.10 -0.57
C LYS A 138 -12.05 -5.76 -1.98
N ILE A 139 -11.39 -6.70 -2.65
CA ILE A 139 -10.98 -6.57 -4.06
C ILE A 139 -12.18 -6.83 -4.97
N LEU A 140 -12.31 -6.02 -6.02
CA LEU A 140 -13.42 -6.05 -6.99
C LEU A 140 -12.94 -6.21 -8.43
N GLY A 141 -11.71 -5.84 -8.77
CA GLY A 141 -11.19 -5.94 -10.14
C GLY A 141 -9.80 -5.33 -10.30
N VAL A 142 -9.32 -5.21 -11.53
CA VAL A 142 -8.00 -4.64 -11.85
C VAL A 142 -7.97 -4.01 -13.24
N LEU A 143 -7.23 -2.90 -13.38
CA LEU A 143 -6.87 -2.29 -14.67
C LEU A 143 -5.38 -2.52 -14.95
N SER A 144 -5.04 -2.78 -16.22
CA SER A 144 -3.67 -3.02 -16.66
C SER A 144 -3.12 -1.79 -17.39
N LEU A 145 -2.45 -0.89 -16.65
CA LEU A 145 -1.71 0.22 -17.22
C LEU A 145 -0.39 -0.29 -17.82
N ILE A 146 0.02 0.24 -18.96
CA ILE A 146 1.36 0.07 -19.51
C ILE A 146 2.13 1.37 -19.29
N ASP A 147 3.19 1.30 -18.50
CA ASP A 147 4.04 2.42 -18.10
C ASP A 147 5.47 2.17 -18.61
N GLU A 148 5.91 2.95 -19.60
CA GLU A 148 7.27 2.89 -20.17
C GLU A 148 7.74 1.49 -20.64
N GLY A 149 6.78 0.61 -20.96
CA GLY A 149 6.98 -0.77 -21.41
C GLY A 149 6.71 -1.83 -20.33
N GLU A 150 6.62 -1.42 -19.05
CA GLU A 150 6.28 -2.30 -17.93
C GLU A 150 4.76 -2.34 -17.68
N THR A 151 4.28 -3.37 -16.97
CA THR A 151 2.85 -3.50 -16.59
C THR A 151 2.63 -3.03 -15.15
N ASP A 152 1.82 -1.98 -14.98
CA ASP A 152 1.55 -1.35 -13.68
C ASP A 152 0.08 -1.59 -13.26
N TRP A 153 -0.16 -2.71 -12.55
CA TRP A 153 -1.50 -3.22 -12.22
C TRP A 153 -2.24 -2.40 -11.14
N LYS A 154 -3.40 -1.83 -11.50
CA LYS A 154 -4.21 -0.96 -10.62
C LYS A 154 -5.43 -1.71 -10.08
N LEU A 155 -5.42 -2.13 -8.81
CA LEU A 155 -6.56 -2.84 -8.22
C LEU A 155 -7.74 -1.92 -7.91
N ILE A 156 -8.94 -2.38 -8.26
CA ILE A 156 -10.20 -1.76 -7.88
C ILE A 156 -10.70 -2.44 -6.61
N ALA A 157 -10.86 -1.66 -5.53
CA ALA A 157 -11.19 -2.17 -4.20
C ALA A 157 -12.12 -1.22 -3.43
N ILE A 158 -12.75 -1.72 -2.36
CA ILE A 158 -13.48 -0.92 -1.36
C ILE A 158 -13.01 -1.25 0.05
N ASN A 159 -12.94 -0.26 0.92
CA ASN A 159 -12.70 -0.42 2.35
C ASN A 159 -13.82 -1.29 2.97
N ALA A 160 -13.45 -2.33 3.70
CA ALA A 160 -14.39 -3.28 4.29
C ALA A 160 -15.33 -2.62 5.33
N ASN A 161 -14.91 -1.48 5.89
CA ASN A 161 -15.68 -0.69 6.86
C ASN A 161 -16.52 0.43 6.20
N ASP A 162 -16.55 0.53 4.86
CA ASP A 162 -17.39 1.51 4.18
C ASP A 162 -18.89 1.14 4.30
N PRO A 163 -19.80 2.09 4.59
CA PRO A 163 -21.24 1.81 4.73
C PRO A 163 -21.91 1.18 3.49
N GLU A 164 -21.30 1.29 2.31
CA GLU A 164 -21.77 0.67 1.07
C GLU A 164 -21.01 -0.61 0.69
N ALA A 165 -20.04 -1.09 1.48
CA ALA A 165 -19.18 -2.23 1.15
C ALA A 165 -19.94 -3.54 0.82
N SER A 166 -21.12 -3.73 1.40
CA SER A 166 -22.04 -4.85 1.12
C SER A 166 -22.78 -4.75 -0.21
N LYS A 167 -22.63 -3.65 -0.95
CA LYS A 167 -23.16 -3.48 -2.32
C LYS A 167 -22.17 -3.86 -3.42
N PHE A 168 -20.89 -4.07 -3.08
CA PHE A 168 -19.81 -4.28 -4.05
C PHE A 168 -19.11 -5.61 -3.83
N HIS A 169 -19.20 -6.51 -4.81
CA HIS A 169 -18.62 -7.85 -4.78
C HIS A 169 -17.77 -8.16 -6.00
N ASP A 170 -18.03 -7.51 -7.15
CA ASP A 170 -17.20 -7.55 -8.36
C ASP A 170 -17.22 -6.19 -9.10
N ILE A 171 -16.41 -6.04 -10.15
CA ILE A 171 -16.25 -4.82 -10.96
C ILE A 171 -17.56 -4.34 -11.61
N GLY A 172 -18.50 -5.27 -11.85
CA GLY A 172 -19.85 -4.96 -12.36
C GLY A 172 -20.67 -4.10 -11.40
N ASP A 173 -20.52 -4.29 -10.08
CA ASP A 173 -21.20 -3.48 -9.08
C ASP A 173 -20.70 -2.03 -9.08
N VAL A 174 -19.43 -1.81 -9.41
CA VAL A 174 -18.87 -0.46 -9.57
C VAL A 174 -19.56 0.27 -10.72
N LYS A 175 -19.71 -0.38 -11.88
CA LYS A 175 -20.47 0.18 -13.02
C LYS A 175 -21.93 0.48 -12.68
N LYS A 176 -22.56 -0.41 -11.90
CA LYS A 176 -23.98 -0.34 -11.50
C LYS A 176 -24.28 0.76 -10.48
N PHE A 177 -23.49 0.86 -9.42
CA PHE A 177 -23.75 1.75 -8.28
C PHE A 177 -22.92 3.05 -8.31
N LYS A 178 -21.89 3.14 -9.16
CA LYS A 178 -21.06 4.34 -9.40
C LYS A 178 -20.84 4.53 -10.92
N PRO A 179 -21.90 4.74 -11.72
CA PRO A 179 -21.77 4.91 -13.18
C PRO A 179 -20.83 6.07 -13.54
N GLY A 180 -20.01 5.89 -14.59
CA GLY A 180 -18.99 6.84 -15.01
C GLY A 180 -17.68 6.80 -14.21
N TYR A 181 -17.63 6.07 -13.08
CA TYR A 181 -16.48 6.08 -12.18
C TYR A 181 -15.27 5.29 -12.71
N LEU A 182 -15.52 4.20 -13.43
CA LEU A 182 -14.45 3.42 -14.09
C LEU A 182 -13.95 4.15 -15.34
N GLU A 183 -14.85 4.81 -16.05
CA GLU A 183 -14.58 5.61 -17.24
C GLU A 183 -13.69 6.82 -16.88
N ALA A 184 -14.03 7.52 -15.80
CA ALA A 184 -13.18 8.57 -15.21
C ALA A 184 -11.82 8.03 -14.72
N THR A 185 -11.80 6.86 -14.08
CA THR A 185 -10.56 6.17 -13.65
C THR A 185 -9.64 5.88 -14.83
N LEU A 186 -10.17 5.32 -15.92
CA LEU A 186 -9.41 5.02 -17.14
C LEU A 186 -8.90 6.31 -17.80
N ASN A 187 -9.73 7.34 -17.90
CA ASN A 187 -9.35 8.62 -18.51
C ASN A 187 -8.27 9.35 -17.70
N TRP A 188 -8.41 9.41 -16.38
CA TRP A 188 -7.40 9.99 -15.48
C TRP A 188 -6.05 9.27 -15.67
N PHE A 189 -6.03 7.92 -15.66
CA PHE A 189 -4.81 7.16 -15.89
C PHE A 189 -4.22 7.34 -17.30
N ARG A 190 -5.05 7.59 -18.31
CA ARG A 190 -4.57 7.88 -19.67
C ARG A 190 -3.77 9.18 -19.70
N VAL A 191 -4.28 10.25 -19.09
CA VAL A 191 -3.75 11.62 -19.31
C VAL A 191 -2.95 12.23 -18.15
N TYR A 192 -2.87 11.62 -16.96
CA TYR A 192 -2.25 12.29 -15.78
C TYR A 192 -0.78 12.69 -15.94
N LYS A 193 -0.03 12.07 -16.87
CA LYS A 193 1.35 12.45 -17.21
C LYS A 193 1.48 13.44 -18.38
N VAL A 194 0.38 13.76 -19.08
CA VAL A 194 0.39 14.70 -20.21
C VAL A 194 0.79 16.12 -19.76
N PRO A 195 0.34 16.65 -18.60
CA PRO A 195 0.87 17.89 -18.03
C PRO A 195 2.35 17.82 -17.63
N GLU A 196 2.94 16.63 -17.49
CA GLU A 196 4.39 16.45 -17.29
C GLU A 196 5.18 16.40 -18.63
N GLY A 197 4.52 16.63 -19.77
CA GLY A 197 5.13 16.56 -21.11
C GLY A 197 5.30 15.14 -21.68
N LYS A 198 4.73 14.12 -21.03
CA LYS A 198 4.77 12.72 -21.51
C LYS A 198 3.56 12.40 -22.42
N PRO A 199 3.65 11.39 -23.30
CA PRO A 199 2.50 10.90 -24.05
C PRO A 199 1.42 10.31 -23.11
N GLU A 200 0.23 10.07 -23.66
CA GLU A 200 -0.81 9.29 -22.97
C GLU A 200 -0.33 7.88 -22.64
N ASN A 201 -0.69 7.38 -21.45
CA ASN A 201 -0.37 6.01 -21.06
C ASN A 201 -1.24 5.01 -21.83
N GLN A 202 -0.65 3.86 -22.17
CA GLN A 202 -1.34 2.77 -22.85
C GLN A 202 -1.91 1.75 -21.84
N PHE A 203 -2.74 0.82 -22.31
CA PHE A 203 -3.38 -0.19 -21.47
C PHE A 203 -3.45 -1.54 -22.19
N ALA A 204 -3.20 -2.63 -21.47
CA ALA A 204 -3.55 -3.96 -21.98
C ALA A 204 -5.07 -4.15 -21.99
N PHE A 205 -5.55 -5.18 -22.69
CA PHE A 205 -6.99 -5.49 -22.83
C PHE A 205 -7.84 -4.30 -23.32
N ASN A 206 -7.25 -3.40 -24.11
CA ASN A 206 -7.89 -2.16 -24.60
C ASN A 206 -8.47 -1.26 -23.47
N GLY A 207 -7.85 -1.29 -22.28
CA GLY A 207 -8.33 -0.54 -21.11
C GLY A 207 -9.51 -1.19 -20.37
N GLU A 208 -9.85 -2.44 -20.67
CA GLU A 208 -10.89 -3.18 -19.96
C GLU A 208 -10.47 -3.48 -18.51
N PHE A 209 -11.29 -3.07 -17.54
CA PHE A 209 -11.18 -3.49 -16.15
C PHE A 209 -11.56 -4.97 -16.04
N LYS A 210 -10.62 -5.82 -15.63
CA LYS A 210 -10.85 -7.25 -15.38
C LYS A 210 -11.51 -7.44 -14.01
N ASN A 211 -12.24 -8.55 -13.87
CA ASN A 211 -13.07 -8.86 -12.70
C ASN A 211 -12.26 -9.25 -11.45
N LYS A 212 -12.94 -9.41 -10.32
CA LYS A 212 -12.35 -9.83 -9.04
C LYS A 212 -11.53 -11.11 -9.17
N ALA A 213 -12.03 -12.12 -9.89
CA ALA A 213 -11.34 -13.40 -10.06
C ALA A 213 -9.97 -13.23 -10.74
N PHE A 214 -9.91 -12.46 -11.83
CA PHE A 214 -8.64 -12.14 -12.51
C PHE A 214 -7.71 -11.32 -11.60
N ALA A 215 -8.25 -10.35 -10.87
CA ALA A 215 -7.48 -9.53 -9.93
C ALA A 215 -6.84 -10.37 -8.79
N LEU A 216 -7.54 -11.39 -8.28
CA LEU A 216 -7.02 -12.30 -7.27
C LEU A 216 -5.84 -13.16 -7.79
N GLU A 217 -5.87 -13.60 -9.05
CA GLU A 217 -4.75 -14.32 -9.67
C GLU A 217 -3.54 -13.40 -9.93
N VAL A 218 -3.76 -12.11 -10.27
CA VAL A 218 -2.67 -11.10 -10.34
C VAL A 218 -2.01 -10.90 -8.96
N ILE A 219 -2.82 -10.75 -7.89
CA ILE A 219 -2.31 -10.61 -6.51
C ILE A 219 -1.51 -11.85 -6.09
N LYS A 220 -2.03 -13.05 -6.39
CA LYS A 220 -1.37 -14.33 -6.10
C LYS A 220 -0.04 -14.47 -6.84
N SER A 221 -0.02 -14.20 -8.14
CA SER A 221 1.19 -14.27 -8.98
C SER A 221 2.29 -13.33 -8.46
N THR A 222 1.95 -12.06 -8.24
CA THR A 222 2.88 -11.05 -7.71
C THR A 222 3.35 -11.36 -6.28
N HIS A 223 2.51 -11.99 -5.44
CA HIS A 223 2.91 -12.45 -4.12
C HIS A 223 3.91 -13.62 -4.17
N GLU A 224 3.78 -14.56 -5.12
CA GLU A 224 4.81 -15.60 -5.32
C GLU A 224 6.13 -15.02 -5.87
N CYS A 225 6.06 -14.05 -6.80
CA CYS A 225 7.24 -13.30 -7.23
C CYS A 225 7.95 -12.61 -6.05
N TRP A 226 7.20 -12.09 -5.09
CA TRP A 226 7.78 -11.58 -3.86
C TRP A 226 8.36 -12.67 -2.95
N LYS A 227 7.71 -13.83 -2.78
CA LYS A 227 8.30 -14.91 -1.96
C LYS A 227 9.66 -15.35 -2.52
N ALA A 228 9.83 -15.29 -3.84
CA ALA A 228 11.14 -15.46 -4.46
C ALA A 228 12.11 -14.32 -4.07
N LEU A 229 11.66 -13.06 -4.09
CA LEU A 229 12.45 -11.90 -3.68
C LEU A 229 12.94 -11.97 -2.22
N LEU A 230 12.05 -12.10 -1.24
CA LEU A 230 12.44 -12.08 0.19
C LEU A 230 13.27 -13.31 0.60
N MET A 231 13.17 -14.41 -0.14
CA MET A 231 14.00 -15.60 0.03
C MET A 231 15.26 -15.60 -0.88
N LYS A 232 15.60 -14.45 -1.48
CA LYS A 232 16.81 -14.23 -2.31
C LYS A 232 16.94 -15.20 -3.51
N LYS A 233 15.81 -15.67 -4.05
CA LYS A 233 15.70 -16.55 -5.23
C LYS A 233 15.68 -15.78 -6.56
N CYS A 234 15.55 -14.46 -6.51
CA CYS A 234 15.73 -13.56 -7.65
C CYS A 234 16.50 -12.30 -7.22
N SER A 235 16.92 -11.48 -8.18
CA SER A 235 17.58 -10.20 -7.89
C SER A 235 16.60 -9.18 -7.31
N ALA A 236 16.99 -8.50 -6.24
CA ALA A 236 16.22 -7.41 -5.65
C ALA A 236 16.29 -6.10 -6.46
N GLY A 237 17.28 -5.96 -7.34
CA GLY A 237 17.54 -4.70 -8.04
C GLY A 237 17.77 -3.56 -7.03
N ALA A 238 16.87 -2.57 -7.03
CA ALA A 238 16.89 -1.44 -6.10
C ALA A 238 15.91 -1.60 -4.91
N ILE A 239 15.23 -2.74 -4.75
CA ILE A 239 14.28 -2.95 -3.65
C ILE A 239 15.02 -3.23 -2.35
N ASN A 240 14.78 -2.42 -1.34
CA ASN A 240 15.25 -2.71 0.01
C ASN A 240 14.33 -3.77 0.64
N CYS A 241 14.93 -4.89 1.05
CA CYS A 241 14.24 -6.08 1.55
C CYS A 241 14.25 -6.20 3.09
N THR A 242 14.74 -5.20 3.81
CA THR A 242 14.89 -5.25 5.28
C THR A 242 13.54 -5.40 5.97
N ASN A 243 13.41 -6.46 6.76
CA ASN A 243 12.19 -6.89 7.44
C ASN A 243 12.50 -7.37 8.86
N VAL A 244 11.48 -7.54 9.71
CA VAL A 244 11.68 -7.89 11.15
C VAL A 244 10.74 -8.98 11.66
N GLN A 245 9.78 -9.45 10.85
CA GLN A 245 8.84 -10.50 11.22
C GLN A 245 8.96 -11.77 10.36
N VAL A 246 9.72 -11.74 9.25
CA VAL A 246 9.94 -12.90 8.39
C VAL A 246 11.25 -13.60 8.75
N CYS A 247 11.26 -14.34 9.87
CA CYS A 247 12.45 -14.94 10.48
C CYS A 247 13.31 -15.81 9.52
N ASP A 248 12.70 -16.47 8.54
CA ASP A 248 13.42 -17.29 7.55
C ASP A 248 14.08 -16.47 6.42
N SER A 249 13.89 -15.15 6.40
CA SER A 249 14.42 -14.27 5.37
C SER A 249 15.91 -13.96 5.62
N PRO A 250 16.80 -14.09 4.61
CA PRO A 250 18.17 -13.60 4.70
C PRO A 250 18.30 -12.06 4.76
N PHE A 251 17.19 -11.32 4.82
CA PHE A 251 17.12 -9.87 5.01
C PHE A 251 16.46 -9.46 6.34
N HIS A 252 16.18 -10.42 7.23
CA HIS A 252 15.67 -10.17 8.58
C HIS A 252 16.72 -9.45 9.44
N CYS A 253 16.37 -8.31 10.03
CA CYS A 253 17.19 -7.62 11.03
C CYS A 253 16.54 -7.66 12.43
N THR A 254 17.30 -7.30 13.46
CA THR A 254 16.81 -7.21 14.85
C THR A 254 16.04 -5.91 15.11
N GLN A 255 15.29 -5.87 16.22
CA GLN A 255 14.58 -4.66 16.66
C GLN A 255 15.50 -3.47 17.03
N ASP A 256 16.77 -3.73 17.38
CA ASP A 256 17.72 -2.68 17.73
C ASP A 256 18.44 -2.12 16.49
N GLU A 257 18.71 -2.96 15.48
CA GLU A 257 19.09 -2.49 14.13
C GLU A 257 17.94 -1.69 13.49
N ALA A 258 16.71 -2.20 13.57
CA ALA A 258 15.52 -1.49 13.09
C ALA A 258 15.30 -0.16 13.82
N ARG A 259 15.60 -0.06 15.12
CA ARG A 259 15.57 1.21 15.85
C ARG A 259 16.63 2.19 15.35
N SER A 260 17.86 1.71 15.19
CA SER A 260 19.00 2.51 14.71
C SER A 260 18.73 3.12 13.34
N LEU A 261 18.11 2.35 12.42
CA LEU A 261 17.69 2.81 11.09
C LEU A 261 16.63 3.93 11.13
N VAL A 262 15.76 3.97 12.14
CA VAL A 262 14.74 5.03 12.31
C VAL A 262 15.26 6.24 13.10
N GLU A 263 16.42 6.10 13.74
CA GLU A 263 17.05 7.17 14.50
C GLU A 263 18.10 7.92 13.68
N SER A 264 18.87 7.24 12.81
CA SER A 264 19.83 7.88 11.88
C SER A 264 19.18 8.88 10.91
N VAL A 265 17.95 8.61 10.45
CA VAL A 265 17.13 9.54 9.63
C VAL A 265 16.84 10.87 10.34
N SER A 266 17.04 10.96 11.66
CA SER A 266 16.93 12.21 12.42
C SER A 266 18.23 13.01 12.50
N PHE A 267 19.37 12.44 12.08
CA PHE A 267 20.71 12.98 12.35
C PHE A 267 21.34 13.70 11.15
N SER A 268 20.97 13.36 9.91
CA SER A 268 21.49 14.00 8.68
C SER A 268 21.31 15.52 8.67
N LEU A 269 20.31 16.04 9.39
CA LEU A 269 20.05 17.48 9.58
C LEU A 269 21.18 18.24 10.31
N ASN A 270 22.06 17.54 11.03
CA ASN A 270 23.13 18.15 11.84
C ASN A 270 24.50 18.19 11.15
N GLU A 271 24.67 17.55 9.99
CA GLU A 271 25.94 17.54 9.26
C GLU A 271 25.87 18.50 8.05
N GLU A 272 24.80 18.44 7.25
CA GLU A 272 24.56 19.41 6.16
C GLU A 272 24.48 20.86 6.67
N SER A 273 24.03 21.10 7.90
CA SER A 273 23.98 22.44 8.51
C SER A 273 25.35 23.02 8.91
N ASN A 274 26.40 22.19 8.96
CA ASN A 274 27.71 22.60 9.45
C ASN A 274 28.73 22.84 8.32
N GLU A 275 28.46 22.38 7.09
CA GLU A 275 29.34 22.62 5.94
C GLU A 275 29.09 23.99 5.28
N GLU A 276 27.90 24.59 5.41
CA GLU A 276 27.60 25.94 4.88
C GLU A 276 28.19 27.11 5.70
N GLU A 277 28.79 26.86 6.87
CA GLU A 277 29.37 27.92 7.74
C GLU A 277 30.93 28.05 7.62
N GLN A 278 31.57 27.40 6.63
CA GLN A 278 33.03 27.47 6.41
C GLN A 278 33.47 27.65 4.94
N ALA A 279 32.71 28.40 4.13
CA ALA A 279 33.02 28.73 2.73
C ALA A 279 33.00 30.26 2.45
#